data_AF-A0A497K3Z0-F1
#
_entry.id   AF-A0A497K3Z0-F1
#
_cell.length_a   1.000
_cell.length_b   1.000
_cell.length_c   1.000
_cell.angle_alpha   90.00
_cell.angle_beta   90.00
_cell.angle_gamma   90.00
#
_symmetry.space_group_name_H-M   'P 1'
#
loop_
_entity.id
_entity.type
_entity.pdbx_description
1 polymer ?
#
loop_
_entity_poly.entity_id
_entity_poly.type
_entity_poly.pdbx_seq_one_letter_code
_entity_poly.pdbx_strand_id
1 'polypeptide(L)'
;MTGSDRNFIKVHVERYPQAQPRDIYKLIFQGVYGVGHIITGKAWDYLQEEASKISIEDYPDRPLIEPVSPDGFMIRVNLRPFMRMNLSLEGLFQVMTASADVEGDEERFIELWRVFVDLVEIGNIPMELERIRVIQDSIRGEGIQLKHHTEAYRQAYYPAYRVVRLDLFRGKFGEPEHI
;
A
#
# COMPACT_ATOMS: atom_id res chain seq x y z
N MET A 1 -6.02 -21.29 2.95
CA MET A 1 -5.51 -20.54 1.78
C MET A 1 -6.67 -20.26 0.84
N THR A 2 -7.12 -19.01 0.74
CA THR A 2 -8.29 -18.64 -0.08
C THR A 2 -7.86 -18.27 -1.50
N GLY A 3 -8.76 -18.40 -2.49
CA GLY A 3 -8.51 -17.88 -3.84
C GLY A 3 -8.33 -16.35 -3.89
N SER A 4 -8.88 -15.65 -2.89
CA SER A 4 -8.83 -14.18 -2.79
C SER A 4 -7.41 -13.67 -2.57
N ASP A 5 -6.65 -14.28 -1.65
CA ASP A 5 -5.28 -13.84 -1.33
C ASP A 5 -4.35 -13.93 -2.54
N ARG A 6 -4.45 -15.04 -3.29
CA ARG A 6 -3.67 -15.22 -4.53
C ARG A 6 -4.03 -14.19 -5.58
N ASN A 7 -5.32 -13.95 -5.78
CA ASN A 7 -5.79 -12.98 -6.76
C ASN A 7 -5.34 -11.56 -6.41
N PHE A 8 -5.43 -11.18 -5.13
CA PHE A 8 -4.96 -9.90 -4.63
C PHE A 8 -3.48 -9.64 -5.01
N ILE A 9 -2.59 -10.60 -4.73
CA ILE A 9 -1.16 -10.46 -5.02
C ILE A 9 -0.92 -10.39 -6.53
N LYS A 10 -1.57 -11.25 -7.33
CA LYS A 10 -1.43 -11.26 -8.79
C LYS A 10 -1.85 -9.93 -9.42
N VAL A 11 -3.02 -9.40 -9.05
CA VAL A 11 -3.53 -8.13 -9.57
C VAL A 11 -2.55 -6.98 -9.30
N HIS A 12 -1.91 -6.98 -8.11
CA HIS A 12 -0.89 -5.99 -7.78
C HIS A 12 0.37 -6.14 -8.64
N VAL A 13 0.85 -7.35 -8.87
CA VAL A 13 2.04 -7.55 -9.71
C VAL A 13 1.77 -7.23 -11.17
N GLU A 14 0.59 -7.58 -11.69
CA GLU A 14 0.16 -7.22 -13.04
C GLU A 14 0.08 -5.70 -13.21
N ARG A 15 -0.41 -4.97 -12.19
CA ARG A 15 -0.49 -3.51 -12.18
C ARG A 15 0.88 -2.83 -12.07
N TYR A 16 1.84 -3.47 -11.40
CA TYR A 16 3.18 -2.94 -11.18
C TYR A 16 4.27 -3.89 -11.69
N PRO A 17 4.47 -4.03 -13.02
CA PRO A 17 5.45 -4.96 -13.61
C PRO A 17 6.92 -4.74 -13.15
N GLN A 18 7.30 -3.50 -12.83
CA GLN A 18 8.61 -3.13 -12.28
C GLN A 18 8.73 -3.33 -10.75
N ALA A 19 7.70 -3.86 -10.08
CA ALA A 19 7.77 -4.16 -8.65
C ALA A 19 8.74 -5.32 -8.38
N GLN A 20 9.48 -5.21 -7.29
CA GLN A 20 10.37 -6.27 -6.81
C GLN A 20 9.76 -6.92 -5.57
N PRO A 21 10.30 -8.07 -5.09
CA PRO A 21 9.81 -8.73 -3.88
C PRO A 21 9.68 -7.82 -2.66
N ARG A 22 10.56 -6.82 -2.51
CA ARG A 22 10.49 -5.83 -1.42
C ARG A 22 9.27 -4.92 -1.52
N ASP A 23 8.79 -4.63 -2.72
CA ASP A 23 7.59 -3.82 -2.92
C ASP A 23 6.32 -4.61 -2.60
N ILE A 24 6.32 -5.93 -2.86
CA ILE A 24 5.24 -6.84 -2.45
C ILE A 24 5.24 -7.05 -0.93
N TYR A 25 6.43 -7.21 -0.32
CA TYR A 25 6.58 -7.17 1.13
C TYR A 25 5.94 -5.91 1.73
N LYS A 26 6.25 -4.74 1.15
CA LYS A 26 5.69 -3.46 1.61
C LYS A 26 4.17 -3.38 1.40
N LEU A 27 3.65 -3.90 0.30
CA LEU A 27 2.21 -4.00 0.06
C LEU A 27 1.52 -4.79 1.18
N ILE A 28 2.00 -6.01 1.46
CA ILE A 28 1.46 -6.88 2.51
C ILE A 28 1.58 -6.19 3.87
N PHE A 29 2.74 -5.56 4.15
CA PHE A 29 2.95 -4.80 5.39
C PHE A 29 1.90 -3.70 5.54
N GLN A 30 1.63 -2.92 4.49
CA GLN A 30 0.62 -1.85 4.53
C GLN A 30 -0.80 -2.39 4.71
N GLY A 31 -1.12 -3.56 4.14
CA GLY A 31 -2.42 -4.20 4.32
C GLY A 31 -2.66 -4.73 5.73
N VAL A 32 -1.60 -5.21 6.39
CA VAL A 32 -1.69 -5.85 7.71
C VAL A 32 -1.50 -4.85 8.85
N TYR A 33 -0.48 -4.00 8.76
CA TYR A 33 -0.07 -3.08 9.84
C TYR A 33 -0.54 -1.64 9.61
N GLY A 34 -1.14 -1.34 8.45
CA GLY A 34 -1.48 0.03 8.08
C GLY A 34 -0.28 0.97 8.03
N VAL A 35 -0.49 2.22 8.45
CA VAL A 35 0.54 3.27 8.56
C VAL A 35 0.54 3.97 9.92
N GLY A 36 -0.18 3.41 10.90
CA GLY A 36 -0.40 4.04 12.20
C GLY A 36 0.89 4.36 12.97
N HIS A 37 1.88 3.48 12.87
CA HIS A 37 3.20 3.65 13.51
C HIS A 37 4.01 4.86 13.00
N ILE A 38 3.53 5.60 11.98
CA ILE A 38 4.27 6.68 11.31
C ILE A 38 3.59 8.06 11.51
N ILE A 39 2.37 8.12 12.02
CA ILE A 39 1.66 9.40 12.19
C ILE A 39 2.22 10.12 13.44
N THR A 40 3.21 10.97 13.18
CA THR A 40 3.80 11.88 14.18
C THR A 40 3.13 13.25 14.12
N GLY A 41 3.43 14.13 15.08
CA GLY A 41 2.93 15.51 15.08
C GLY A 41 3.26 16.33 13.82
N LYS A 42 4.22 15.88 12.98
CA LYS A 42 4.61 16.51 11.71
C LYS A 42 3.93 15.91 10.48
N ALA A 43 3.07 14.89 10.64
CA ALA A 43 2.46 14.19 9.51
C ALA A 43 1.58 15.10 8.65
N TRP A 44 0.97 16.14 9.25
CA TRP A 44 0.24 17.17 8.52
C TRP A 44 1.15 18.00 7.62
N ASP A 45 2.24 18.54 8.17
CA ASP A 45 3.21 19.36 7.43
C ASP A 45 3.78 18.58 6.24
N TYR A 46 4.13 17.30 6.44
CA TYR A 46 4.62 16.44 5.37
C TYR A 46 3.57 16.18 4.28
N LEU A 47 2.29 16.02 4.66
CA LEU A 47 1.21 15.87 3.67
C LEU A 47 1.04 17.15 2.84
N GLN A 48 1.05 18.32 3.48
CA GLN A 48 0.95 19.60 2.78
C GLN A 48 2.15 19.84 1.85
N GLU A 49 3.37 19.60 2.35
CA GLU A 49 4.59 19.75 1.57
C GLU A 49 4.59 18.83 0.35
N GLU A 50 4.25 17.54 0.53
CA GLU A 50 4.15 16.60 -0.59
C GLU A 50 3.09 17.04 -1.59
N ALA A 51 1.89 17.38 -1.13
CA ALA A 51 0.80 17.85 -1.99
C ALA A 51 1.21 19.07 -2.83
N SER A 52 1.92 20.04 -2.25
CA SER A 52 2.38 21.24 -2.97
C SER A 52 3.40 20.96 -4.08
N LYS A 53 4.09 19.81 -4.03
CA LYS A 53 5.12 19.42 -5.00
C LYS A 53 4.60 18.45 -6.07
N ILE A 54 3.38 17.94 -5.92
CA ILE A 54 2.79 17.00 -6.85
C ILE A 54 2.20 17.77 -8.04
N SER A 55 2.64 17.40 -9.25
CA SER A 55 1.90 17.73 -10.48
C SER A 55 0.68 16.81 -10.57
N ILE A 56 -0.51 17.41 -10.55
CA ILE A 56 -1.80 16.69 -10.59
C ILE A 56 -2.10 16.08 -11.95
N GLU A 57 -1.46 16.58 -13.02
CA GLU A 57 -1.64 16.09 -14.40
C GLU A 57 -0.79 14.85 -14.69
N ASP A 58 0.21 14.56 -13.85
CA ASP A 58 1.03 13.37 -14.02
C ASP A 58 0.21 12.10 -13.68
N TYR A 59 0.48 10.99 -14.38
CA TYR A 59 -0.16 9.69 -14.12
C TYR A 59 -1.70 9.76 -14.03
N PRO A 60 -2.40 10.24 -15.09
CA PRO A 60 -3.84 10.49 -15.05
C PRO A 60 -4.66 9.22 -14.77
N ASP A 61 -4.17 8.06 -15.21
CA ASP A 61 -4.88 6.77 -15.10
C ASP A 61 -4.81 6.13 -13.70
N ARG A 62 -4.18 6.78 -12.73
CA ARG A 62 -4.14 6.27 -11.35
C ARG A 62 -5.55 6.34 -10.73
N PRO A 63 -6.08 5.24 -10.18
CA PRO A 63 -7.39 5.29 -9.52
C PRO A 63 -7.32 6.12 -8.25
N LEU A 64 -8.45 6.69 -7.81
CA LEU A 64 -8.52 7.40 -6.52
C LEU A 64 -8.10 6.49 -5.37
N ILE A 65 -8.63 5.28 -5.33
CA ILE A 65 -8.35 4.27 -4.31
C ILE A 65 -7.79 2.99 -4.89
N GLU A 66 -6.97 2.30 -4.11
CA GLU A 66 -6.43 0.98 -4.46
C GLU A 66 -6.36 0.08 -3.21
N PRO A 67 -7.02 -1.09 -3.20
CA PRO A 67 -6.92 -2.04 -2.10
C PRO A 67 -5.48 -2.48 -1.82
N VAL A 68 -5.10 -2.53 -0.55
CA VAL A 68 -3.81 -3.10 -0.09
C VAL A 68 -3.96 -4.27 0.89
N SER A 69 -5.20 -4.68 1.17
CA SER A 69 -5.52 -5.94 1.83
C SER A 69 -6.46 -6.78 0.96
N PRO A 70 -6.43 -8.12 1.06
CA PRO A 70 -7.28 -9.00 0.25
C PRO A 70 -8.80 -8.81 0.43
N ASP A 71 -9.22 -8.34 1.61
CA ASP A 71 -10.61 -8.02 1.95
C ASP A 71 -11.02 -6.59 1.56
N GLY A 72 -10.07 -5.77 1.07
CA GLY A 72 -10.28 -4.36 0.74
C GLY A 72 -10.47 -3.44 1.94
N PHE A 73 -10.26 -3.93 3.17
CA PHE A 73 -10.39 -3.12 4.39
C PHE A 73 -9.37 -1.97 4.42
N MET A 74 -8.13 -2.24 3.99
CA MET A 74 -7.08 -1.24 3.86
C MET A 74 -6.90 -0.83 2.40
N ILE A 75 -6.78 0.47 2.17
CA ILE A 75 -6.62 1.07 0.83
C ILE A 75 -5.45 2.08 0.80
N ARG A 76 -4.90 2.30 -0.39
CA ARG A 76 -4.13 3.49 -0.75
C ARG A 76 -5.06 4.50 -1.39
N VAL A 77 -5.05 5.74 -0.90
CA VAL A 77 -5.67 6.91 -1.54
C VAL A 77 -4.58 7.64 -2.33
N ASN A 78 -4.69 7.67 -3.66
CA ASN A 78 -3.72 8.34 -4.53
C ASN A 78 -3.93 9.86 -4.49
N LEU A 79 -2.88 10.60 -4.13
CA LEU A 79 -2.96 12.05 -3.91
C LEU A 79 -3.29 12.83 -5.18
N ARG A 80 -2.79 12.38 -6.34
CA ARG A 80 -3.04 13.05 -7.64
C ARG A 80 -4.53 13.13 -7.99
N PRO A 81 -5.26 12.00 -8.17
CA PRO A 81 -6.70 12.05 -8.41
C PRO A 81 -7.46 12.71 -7.25
N PHE A 82 -7.06 12.47 -5.99
CA PHE A 82 -7.69 13.10 -4.82
C PHE A 82 -7.67 14.64 -4.93
N MET A 83 -6.53 15.21 -5.32
CA MET A 83 -6.38 16.65 -5.52
C MET A 83 -7.09 17.16 -6.78
N ARG A 84 -7.08 16.40 -7.89
CA ARG A 84 -7.85 16.77 -9.11
C ARG A 84 -9.35 16.89 -8.83
N MET A 85 -9.86 16.08 -7.92
CA MET A 85 -11.26 16.09 -7.49
C MET A 85 -11.54 17.16 -6.43
N ASN A 86 -10.53 17.97 -6.08
CA ASN A 86 -10.61 19.06 -5.11
C ASN A 86 -11.11 18.61 -3.73
N LEU A 87 -10.74 17.39 -3.32
CA LEU A 87 -11.07 16.84 -2.00
C LEU A 87 -10.17 17.45 -0.91
N SER A 88 -10.73 17.61 0.29
CA SER A 88 -10.01 18.27 1.40
C SER A 88 -8.86 17.42 1.94
N LEU A 89 -7.64 17.97 1.89
CA LEU A 89 -6.45 17.37 2.51
C LEU A 89 -6.59 17.29 4.03
N GLU A 90 -7.23 18.27 4.68
CA GLU A 90 -7.54 18.18 6.11
C GLU A 90 -8.43 16.97 6.40
N GLY A 91 -9.43 16.73 5.55
CA GLY A 91 -10.28 15.55 5.64
C GLY A 91 -9.49 14.25 5.48
N LEU A 92 -8.55 14.20 4.54
CA LEU A 92 -7.69 13.03 4.35
C LEU A 92 -6.80 12.80 5.58
N PHE A 93 -6.26 13.87 6.15
CA PHE A 93 -5.44 13.79 7.36
C PHE A 93 -6.23 13.30 8.59
N GLN A 94 -7.49 13.70 8.73
CA GLN A 94 -8.39 13.17 9.76
C GLN A 94 -8.60 11.66 9.58
N VAL A 95 -8.87 11.21 8.36
CA VAL A 95 -9.04 9.78 8.05
C VAL A 95 -7.75 9.00 8.29
N MET A 96 -6.58 9.57 7.92
CA MET A 96 -5.28 8.97 8.22
C MET A 96 -5.08 8.78 9.72
N THR A 97 -5.32 9.83 10.50
CA THR A 97 -5.16 9.79 11.97
C THR A 97 -6.11 8.77 12.59
N ALA A 98 -7.37 8.71 12.15
CA ALA A 98 -8.33 7.73 12.63
C ALA A 98 -8.01 6.29 12.18
N SER A 99 -7.27 6.13 11.07
CA SER A 99 -6.78 4.83 10.59
C SER A 99 -5.50 4.37 11.29
N ALA A 100 -4.97 5.13 12.25
CA ALA A 100 -3.72 4.81 12.92
C ALA A 100 -3.82 3.63 13.89
N ASP A 101 -5.00 3.34 14.42
CA ASP A 101 -5.22 2.31 15.44
C ASP A 101 -5.35 0.89 14.86
N VAL A 102 -4.70 0.61 13.72
CA VAL A 102 -4.65 -0.75 13.17
C VAL A 102 -3.55 -1.52 13.88
N GLU A 103 -3.96 -2.43 14.77
CA GLU A 103 -3.05 -3.44 15.34
C GLU A 103 -2.73 -4.46 14.25
N GLY A 104 -1.44 -4.66 13.99
CA GLY A 104 -0.99 -5.61 12.99
C GLY A 104 -1.14 -7.06 13.45
N ASP A 105 -1.35 -7.95 12.48
CA ASP A 105 -1.45 -9.40 12.68
C ASP A 105 -0.25 -10.09 12.02
N GLU A 106 0.73 -10.47 12.82
CA GLU A 106 1.94 -11.15 12.36
C GLU A 106 1.64 -12.50 11.67
N GLU A 107 0.69 -13.28 12.19
CA GLU A 107 0.30 -14.54 11.55
C GLU A 107 -0.25 -14.26 10.15
N ARG A 108 -1.13 -13.26 10.03
CA ARG A 108 -1.69 -12.86 8.73
C ARG A 108 -0.63 -12.35 7.77
N PHE A 109 0.38 -11.62 8.25
CA PHE A 109 1.51 -11.21 7.42
C PHE A 109 2.26 -12.42 6.87
N ILE A 110 2.62 -13.37 7.74
CA ILE A 110 3.36 -14.58 7.35
C ILE A 110 2.54 -15.44 6.38
N GLU A 111 1.23 -15.55 6.58
CA GLU A 111 0.34 -16.22 5.64
C GLU A 111 0.37 -15.61 4.24
N LEU A 112 0.18 -14.29 4.14
CA LEU A 112 0.19 -13.59 2.85
C LEU A 112 1.56 -13.64 2.18
N TRP A 113 2.62 -13.54 2.98
CA TRP A 113 3.99 -13.70 2.49
C TRP A 113 4.22 -15.10 1.91
N ARG A 114 3.74 -16.15 2.57
CA ARG A 114 3.79 -17.52 2.05
C ARG A 114 3.01 -17.65 0.74
N VAL A 115 1.82 -17.06 0.64
CA VAL A 115 1.06 -17.05 -0.62
C VAL A 115 1.84 -16.38 -1.75
N PHE A 116 2.52 -15.26 -1.48
CA PHE A 116 3.40 -14.62 -2.47
C PHE A 116 4.55 -15.55 -2.90
N VAL A 117 5.25 -16.16 -1.95
CA VAL A 117 6.37 -17.07 -2.25
C VAL A 117 5.89 -18.26 -3.09
N ASP A 118 4.79 -18.90 -2.70
CA ASP A 118 4.18 -20.01 -3.46
C ASP A 118 3.89 -19.62 -4.91
N LEU A 119 3.34 -18.42 -5.13
CA LEU A 119 3.03 -17.92 -6.49
C LEU A 119 4.27 -17.74 -7.35
N VAL A 120 5.41 -17.37 -6.75
CA VAL A 120 6.68 -17.24 -7.46
C VAL A 120 7.30 -18.61 -7.73
N GLU A 121 7.28 -19.51 -6.76
CA GLU A 121 7.83 -20.88 -6.89
C GLU A 121 7.12 -21.70 -7.96
N ILE A 122 5.79 -21.58 -8.08
CA ILE A 122 5.01 -22.27 -9.13
C ILE A 122 5.04 -21.53 -10.48
N GLY A 123 5.74 -20.40 -10.58
CA GLY A 123 5.89 -19.63 -11.83
C GLY A 123 4.67 -18.81 -12.24
N ASN A 124 3.70 -18.58 -11.34
CA ASN A 124 2.52 -17.75 -11.62
C ASN A 124 2.83 -16.25 -11.64
N ILE A 125 3.96 -15.83 -11.05
CA ILE A 125 4.42 -14.44 -11.00
C ILE A 125 5.92 -14.38 -11.31
N PRO A 126 6.38 -13.47 -12.20
CA PRO A 126 7.78 -13.38 -12.60
C PRO A 126 8.61 -12.57 -11.59
N MET A 127 9.05 -13.19 -10.49
CA MET A 127 9.94 -12.56 -9.50
C MET A 127 11.18 -13.41 -9.18
N GLU A 128 12.26 -12.74 -8.74
CA GLU A 128 13.52 -13.41 -8.40
C GLU A 128 13.47 -14.05 -7.01
N LEU A 129 13.56 -15.39 -6.95
CA LEU A 129 13.59 -16.16 -5.70
C LEU A 129 14.74 -15.76 -4.76
N GLU A 130 15.90 -15.36 -5.31
CA GLU A 130 17.04 -14.98 -4.47
C GLU A 130 16.76 -13.71 -3.66
N ARG A 131 16.06 -12.72 -4.24
CA ARG A 131 15.62 -11.53 -3.50
C ARG A 131 14.58 -11.86 -2.43
N ILE A 132 13.77 -12.89 -2.65
CA ILE A 132 12.79 -13.38 -1.66
C ILE A 132 13.51 -13.99 -0.46
N ARG A 133 14.56 -14.80 -0.69
CA ARG A 133 15.37 -15.40 0.37
C ARG A 133 16.02 -14.35 1.27
N VAL A 134 16.59 -13.30 0.70
CA VAL A 134 17.16 -12.17 1.46
C VAL A 134 16.11 -11.53 2.40
N ILE A 135 14.87 -11.39 1.94
CA ILE A 135 13.79 -10.85 2.77
C ILE A 135 13.39 -11.86 3.86
N GLN A 136 13.29 -13.15 3.54
CA GLN A 136 12.99 -14.20 4.52
C GLN A 136 14.06 -14.27 5.63
N ASP A 137 15.33 -14.10 5.28
CA ASP A 137 16.42 -14.09 6.27
C ASP A 137 16.35 -12.84 7.17
N SER A 138 16.02 -11.67 6.60
CA SER A 138 15.74 -10.46 7.39
C SER A 138 14.55 -10.66 8.34
N ILE A 139 13.46 -11.31 7.89
CA ILE A 139 12.31 -11.64 8.78
C ILE A 139 12.75 -12.55 9.93
N ARG A 140 13.57 -13.59 9.67
CA ARG A 140 14.06 -14.52 10.70
C ARG A 140 15.01 -13.86 11.70
N GLY A 141 15.85 -12.93 11.24
CA GLY A 141 16.86 -12.28 12.07
C GLY A 141 16.35 -11.06 12.84
N GLU A 142 15.48 -10.26 12.22
CA GLU A 142 15.09 -8.92 12.70
C GLU A 142 13.58 -8.78 12.93
N GLY A 143 12.79 -9.81 12.60
CA GLY A 143 11.33 -9.75 12.59
C GLY A 143 10.77 -8.97 11.40
N ILE A 144 9.46 -8.72 11.43
CA ILE A 144 8.76 -7.96 10.40
C ILE A 144 8.96 -6.47 10.65
N GLN A 145 9.64 -5.80 9.73
CA GLN A 145 10.02 -4.39 9.84
C GLN A 145 9.46 -3.57 8.69
N LEU A 146 9.13 -2.31 8.93
CA LEU A 146 8.73 -1.40 7.87
C LEU A 146 9.84 -1.26 6.82
N LYS A 147 9.50 -1.45 5.54
CA LYS A 147 10.42 -1.25 4.40
C LYS A 147 9.94 -0.15 3.47
N HIS A 148 10.89 0.56 2.85
CA HIS A 148 10.61 1.51 1.78
C HIS A 148 10.54 0.81 0.41
N HIS A 149 9.86 1.44 -0.55
CA HIS A 149 9.84 0.99 -1.93
C HIS A 149 11.25 0.87 -2.51
N THR A 150 11.43 -0.03 -3.46
CA THR A 150 12.66 -0.10 -4.27
C THR A 150 12.82 1.15 -5.12
N GLU A 151 14.06 1.45 -5.48
CA GLU A 151 14.33 2.59 -6.36
C GLU A 151 13.69 2.40 -7.74
N ALA A 152 13.72 1.17 -8.27
CA ALA A 152 13.03 0.81 -9.51
C ALA A 152 11.53 1.12 -9.43
N TYR A 153 10.86 0.75 -8.33
CA TYR A 153 9.45 1.07 -8.13
C TYR A 153 9.20 2.57 -8.04
N ARG A 154 10.05 3.32 -7.31
CA ARG A 154 9.93 4.78 -7.17
C ARG A 154 10.07 5.49 -8.50
N GLN A 155 11.06 5.12 -9.30
CA GLN A 155 11.30 5.69 -10.62
C GLN A 155 10.24 5.29 -11.65
N ALA A 156 9.68 4.09 -11.55
CA ALA A 156 8.64 3.66 -12.49
C ALA A 156 7.28 4.32 -12.20
N TYR A 157 6.95 4.55 -10.92
CA TYR A 157 5.57 4.84 -10.53
C TYR A 157 5.35 6.11 -9.72
N TYR A 158 6.42 6.73 -9.20
CA TYR A 158 6.36 7.96 -8.38
C TYR A 158 5.20 7.94 -7.38
N PRO A 159 5.19 6.94 -6.47
CA PRO A 159 4.06 6.68 -5.59
C PRO A 159 3.80 7.89 -4.70
N ALA A 160 2.58 8.42 -4.78
CA ALA A 160 2.09 9.52 -3.96
C ALA A 160 0.71 9.14 -3.45
N TYR A 161 0.68 8.47 -2.30
CA TYR A 161 -0.55 7.95 -1.72
C TYR A 161 -0.51 7.96 -0.19
N ARG A 162 -1.69 7.78 0.42
CA ARG A 162 -1.85 7.55 1.86
C ARG A 162 -2.59 6.25 2.11
N VAL A 163 -2.15 5.49 3.10
CA VAL A 163 -2.82 4.23 3.46
C VAL A 163 -3.84 4.54 4.55
N VAL A 164 -5.08 4.12 4.35
CA VAL A 164 -6.19 4.37 5.29
C VAL A 164 -7.15 3.18 5.29
N ARG A 165 -8.04 3.12 6.28
CA ARG A 165 -9.17 2.20 6.26
C ARG A 165 -10.25 2.71 5.32
N LEU A 166 -10.83 1.80 4.53
CA LEU A 166 -11.85 2.13 3.54
C LEU A 166 -13.16 2.62 4.18
N ASP A 167 -13.57 2.06 5.31
CA ASP A 167 -14.78 2.45 6.03
C ASP A 167 -14.72 3.89 6.54
N LEU A 168 -13.57 4.29 7.12
CA LEU A 168 -13.33 5.66 7.57
C LEU A 168 -13.25 6.63 6.39
N PHE A 169 -12.62 6.23 5.29
CA PHE A 169 -12.60 7.04 4.07
C PHE A 169 -14.03 7.28 3.54
N ARG A 170 -14.83 6.22 3.43
CA ARG A 170 -16.24 6.31 2.99
C ARG A 170 -17.09 7.15 3.93
N GLY A 171 -16.91 6.99 5.23
CA GLY A 171 -17.61 7.81 6.23
C GLY A 171 -17.34 9.32 6.08
N LYS A 172 -16.14 9.69 5.59
CA LYS A 172 -15.75 11.08 5.37
C LYS A 172 -16.10 11.63 3.99
N PHE A 173 -15.96 10.82 2.94
CA PHE A 173 -16.02 11.28 1.54
C PHE A 173 -17.15 10.66 0.71
N GLY A 174 -17.89 9.69 1.23
CA GLY A 174 -18.91 8.95 0.48
C GLY A 174 -18.34 7.73 -0.27
N GLU A 175 -19.20 7.05 -1.04
CA GLU A 175 -18.76 5.90 -1.86
C GLU A 175 -17.86 6.39 -3.00
N PRO A 176 -16.76 5.67 -3.33
CA PRO A 176 -15.84 6.06 -4.41
C PRO A 176 -16.49 6.19 -5.79
N GLU A 177 -17.66 5.58 -6.00
CA GLU A 177 -18.47 5.70 -7.22
C GLU A 177 -19.26 7.03 -7.29
N HIS A 178 -19.32 7.75 -6.17
CA HIS A 178 -20.01 9.03 -6.00
C HIS A 178 -19.03 10.20 -5.76
N ILE A 179 -17.73 9.93 -5.86
CA ILE A 179 -16.67 10.94 -5.77
C ILE A 179 -16.19 11.25 -7.18
#